data_AF-A0A2V9IVS2-F1
#
_entry.id   AF-A0A2V9IVS2-F1
#
_cell.length_a   1.000
_cell.length_b   1.000
_cell.length_c   1.000
_cell.angle_alpha   90.00
_cell.angle_beta   90.00
_cell.angle_gamma   90.00
#
_symmetry.space_group_name_H-M   'P 1'
#
loop_
_entity.id
_entity.type
_entity.pdbx_description
1 polymer ?
#
loop_
_entity_poly.entity_id
_entity_poly.type
_entity_poly.pdbx_seq_one_letter_code
_entity_poly.pdbx_strand_id
1 'polypeptide(L)'
;MQGVQESCWRRNTTRYGYGNKGARLPRTAGIKASGGAGGQRSGGAKANPNPLRSSAPPLRSATLCFVVVADLFILSVPECVPMRKAIRITGLLLALTLSGCDFEHQAEPEMVSTTQSRPIGDEASLDADISFGIGNLEISSDSPSVLYSLDLEYDKANFEPQVHYDAVSGNRGRLSVKLESARHVGFRTKTQTNRLRLSFNDKVPLELNVNAGVGQARLSLSRLKLKRLDMESGVGGAKISSYDPNPVECDRVRIRNGVGGMEAVGLGNLNFRELEFEGGVGGADLDFTGQWKQDAQVRIQVGVGGVSVRMPRDLGVEVDAEKNFLSGIHLDGFVKRNSHYYSENYDTAKVRVFMRVTTGVGGFRINWV
;
A
#
# COMPACT_ATOMS: atom_id res chain seq x y z
N MET A 1 45.17 38.67 31.67
CA MET A 1 43.74 38.56 32.10
C MET A 1 43.18 37.41 31.27
N GLN A 2 42.95 36.21 31.81
CA GLN A 2 41.96 35.81 32.83
C GLN A 2 40.51 36.03 32.34
N GLY A 3 39.61 35.04 32.38
CA GLY A 3 39.74 33.70 33.00
C GLY A 3 38.82 32.61 32.45
N VAL A 4 38.77 31.48 33.15
CA VAL A 4 38.13 30.20 32.78
C VAL A 4 37.18 29.73 33.89
N GLN A 5 36.03 29.15 33.51
CA GLN A 5 35.22 28.11 34.19
C GLN A 5 33.81 28.12 33.51
N GLU A 6 33.20 27.02 33.06
CA GLU A 6 32.81 25.75 33.72
C GLU A 6 31.79 25.89 34.86
N SER A 7 30.56 25.37 34.67
CA SER A 7 29.97 24.34 35.57
C SER A 7 28.52 23.89 35.25
N CYS A 8 28.33 22.57 35.25
CA CYS A 8 27.23 21.80 35.88
C CYS A 8 25.72 21.99 35.56
N TRP A 9 25.16 20.92 34.96
CA TRP A 9 23.92 20.20 35.36
C TRP A 9 22.55 20.93 35.45
N ARG A 10 21.59 20.40 34.67
CA ARG A 10 20.30 19.92 35.21
C ARG A 10 19.90 18.58 34.59
N ARG A 11 19.13 17.78 35.32
CA ARG A 11 18.56 16.48 34.92
C ARG A 11 17.08 16.65 34.60
N ASN A 12 16.56 15.81 33.71
CA ASN A 12 15.37 15.02 34.07
C ASN A 12 15.29 13.75 33.21
N THR A 13 15.30 12.59 33.86
CA THR A 13 15.15 11.27 33.25
C THR A 13 14.08 10.48 34.00
N THR A 14 12.90 10.35 33.39
CA THR A 14 11.79 9.62 34.01
C THR A 14 12.02 8.11 33.88
N ARG A 15 12.29 7.43 35.00
CA ARG A 15 12.29 5.96 35.06
C ARG A 15 10.86 5.43 35.07
N TYR A 16 10.58 4.44 34.21
CA TYR A 16 9.57 3.42 34.52
C TYR A 16 10.28 2.19 35.11
N GLY A 17 9.69 1.60 36.15
CA GLY A 17 10.24 0.44 36.86
C GLY A 17 9.34 -0.79 36.73
N TYR A 18 9.94 -1.96 36.53
CA TYR A 18 9.26 -3.25 36.62
C TYR A 18 8.93 -3.60 38.08
N GLY A 19 7.78 -4.22 38.31
CA GLY A 19 7.40 -4.80 39.60
C GLY A 19 6.43 -5.96 39.41
N ASN A 20 6.79 -7.17 39.87
CA ASN A 20 6.06 -8.40 39.60
C ASN A 20 5.83 -9.24 40.88
N LYS A 21 4.60 -9.22 41.39
CA LYS A 21 3.95 -10.15 42.34
C LYS A 21 2.42 -10.00 42.14
N GLY A 22 1.54 -10.99 42.30
CA GLY A 22 1.68 -12.40 42.69
C GLY A 22 0.58 -12.81 43.69
N ALA A 23 -0.12 -13.94 43.44
CA ALA A 23 -1.26 -14.50 44.23
C ALA A 23 -2.61 -13.75 44.07
N ARG A 24 -3.82 -14.35 44.26
CA ARG A 24 -4.26 -15.78 44.33
C ARG A 24 -5.77 -15.88 44.02
N LEU A 25 -6.26 -17.08 43.67
CA LEU A 25 -7.70 -17.41 43.56
C LEU A 25 -8.36 -17.61 44.94
N PRO A 26 -9.71 -17.51 45.01
CA PRO A 26 -10.51 -18.63 45.52
C PRO A 26 -11.60 -19.11 44.53
N ARG A 27 -12.41 -20.12 44.95
CA ARG A 27 -13.33 -20.91 44.09
C ARG A 27 -14.58 -21.34 44.91
N THR A 28 -15.68 -21.75 44.22
CA THR A 28 -16.94 -22.34 44.77
C THR A 28 -17.85 -21.38 45.58
N ALA A 29 -19.21 -21.47 45.63
CA ALA A 29 -20.28 -22.34 45.06
C ALA A 29 -21.58 -21.46 44.83
N GLY A 30 -22.77 -21.88 44.37
CA GLY A 30 -23.35 -23.16 43.87
C GLY A 30 -24.77 -23.45 44.47
N ILE A 31 -25.67 -24.17 43.74
CA ILE A 31 -27.05 -24.64 44.17
C ILE A 31 -28.11 -23.48 44.24
N LYS A 32 -29.42 -23.50 43.88
CA LYS A 32 -30.47 -24.34 43.19
C LYS A 32 -31.46 -23.32 42.50
N ALA A 33 -32.35 -23.54 41.51
CA ALA A 33 -32.94 -24.69 40.78
C ALA A 33 -34.40 -25.14 41.15
N SER A 34 -35.43 -24.34 40.79
CA SER A 34 -36.89 -24.67 40.72
C SER A 34 -37.68 -23.50 40.04
N GLY A 35 -38.85 -23.63 39.40
CA GLY A 35 -39.63 -24.81 38.95
C GLY A 35 -41.16 -24.53 38.76
N GLY A 36 -41.69 -24.61 37.53
CA GLY A 36 -43.14 -24.63 37.19
C GLY A 36 -43.93 -23.29 37.29
N ALA A 37 -45.22 -23.19 36.90
CA ALA A 37 -46.03 -23.98 35.96
C ALA A 37 -47.41 -23.29 35.65
N GLY A 38 -47.91 -23.38 34.40
CA GLY A 38 -49.31 -23.08 33.99
C GLY A 38 -49.74 -21.59 33.91
N GLY A 39 -50.81 -21.20 33.19
CA GLY A 39 -51.62 -21.95 32.20
C GLY A 39 -53.01 -21.32 31.93
N GLN A 40 -53.60 -21.60 30.74
CA GLN A 40 -54.99 -21.28 30.34
C GLN A 40 -55.33 -19.77 30.13
N ARG A 41 -56.38 -19.33 29.39
CA ARG A 41 -57.40 -20.01 28.54
C ARG A 41 -57.96 -19.09 27.41
N SER A 42 -58.47 -19.73 26.36
CA SER A 42 -59.51 -19.32 25.39
C SER A 42 -60.21 -17.94 25.45
N GLY A 43 -60.41 -17.31 24.29
CA GLY A 43 -61.49 -16.34 24.05
C GLY A 43 -61.45 -15.76 22.63
N GLY A 44 -62.58 -15.74 21.90
CA GLY A 44 -62.63 -15.18 20.54
C GLY A 44 -64.02 -14.69 20.14
N ALA A 45 -64.09 -13.55 19.47
CA ALA A 45 -65.31 -12.94 18.91
C ALA A 45 -64.96 -12.09 17.67
N LYS A 46 -65.92 -11.89 16.76
CA LYS A 46 -65.74 -11.10 15.51
C LYS A 46 -66.46 -9.75 15.60
N ALA A 47 -65.84 -8.68 15.11
CA ALA A 47 -66.51 -7.55 14.47
C ALA A 47 -65.55 -6.78 13.55
N ASN A 48 -66.08 -6.18 12.48
CA ASN A 48 -65.44 -5.26 11.52
C ASN A 48 -66.26 -3.92 11.58
N PRO A 49 -65.96 -2.78 10.91
CA PRO A 49 -65.10 -2.63 9.72
C PRO A 49 -64.25 -1.33 9.57
N ASN A 50 -63.45 -1.30 8.49
CA ASN A 50 -62.99 -0.13 7.72
C ASN A 50 -61.94 0.85 8.34
N PRO A 51 -61.20 1.62 7.52
CA PRO A 51 -60.46 1.15 6.33
C PRO A 51 -59.04 1.75 6.24
N LEU A 52 -58.02 0.96 5.86
CA LEU A 52 -56.68 1.48 5.62
C LEU A 52 -56.58 2.21 4.26
N ARG A 53 -56.44 3.54 4.29
CA ARG A 53 -55.99 4.34 3.14
C ARG A 53 -54.51 4.08 2.87
N SER A 54 -54.16 3.88 1.60
CA SER A 54 -52.76 3.88 1.16
C SER A 54 -52.19 5.30 1.16
N SER A 55 -51.15 5.53 1.96
CA SER A 55 -50.34 6.75 1.92
C SER A 55 -48.97 6.45 1.29
N ALA A 56 -48.82 6.73 0.00
CA ALA A 56 -47.52 6.67 -0.65
C ALA A 56 -46.62 7.83 -0.14
N PRO A 57 -45.33 7.61 0.12
CA PRO A 57 -44.39 8.69 0.43
C PRO A 57 -44.14 9.56 -0.81
N PRO A 58 -43.83 10.87 -0.63
CA PRO A 58 -43.79 11.81 -1.74
C PRO A 58 -42.52 11.73 -2.58
N LEU A 59 -42.68 11.68 -3.91
CA LEU A 59 -41.61 11.94 -4.88
C LEU A 59 -41.12 13.39 -4.79
N ARG A 60 -40.04 13.63 -4.02
CA ARG A 60 -39.36 14.93 -3.94
C ARG A 60 -37.83 14.81 -3.78
N SER A 61 -37.13 14.42 -4.85
CA SER A 61 -35.85 15.04 -5.25
C SER A 61 -35.40 14.45 -6.60
N ALA A 62 -35.71 15.13 -7.70
CA ALA A 62 -35.32 14.70 -9.07
C ALA A 62 -34.76 15.88 -9.90
N THR A 63 -34.23 16.91 -9.22
CA THR A 63 -33.90 18.20 -9.86
C THR A 63 -32.62 18.83 -9.28
N LEU A 64 -31.76 18.03 -8.64
CA LEU A 64 -30.49 18.48 -8.05
C LEU A 64 -29.29 17.54 -8.37
N CYS A 65 -29.23 17.04 -9.61
CA CYS A 65 -28.05 16.31 -10.14
C CYS A 65 -27.80 16.63 -11.63
N PHE A 66 -27.87 17.92 -12.00
CA PHE A 66 -27.51 18.41 -13.35
C PHE A 66 -26.68 19.71 -13.35
N VAL A 67 -26.22 20.17 -12.18
CA VAL A 67 -25.66 21.53 -11.99
C VAL A 67 -24.23 21.51 -11.39
N VAL A 68 -23.60 20.33 -11.26
CA VAL A 68 -22.29 20.19 -10.56
C VAL A 68 -21.14 19.75 -11.49
N VAL A 69 -21.41 19.53 -12.78
CA VAL A 69 -20.39 19.12 -13.77
C VAL A 69 -20.50 19.92 -15.09
N ALA A 70 -20.88 21.21 -14.98
CA ALA A 70 -20.92 22.14 -16.11
C ALA A 70 -20.01 23.37 -15.88
N ASP A 71 -20.10 23.99 -14.70
CA ASP A 71 -19.46 25.29 -14.41
C ASP A 71 -17.95 25.24 -14.06
N LEU A 72 -17.25 24.13 -14.36
CA LEU A 72 -15.80 24.01 -14.13
C LEU A 72 -14.95 23.83 -15.40
N PHE A 73 -15.54 23.99 -16.60
CA PHE A 73 -14.84 23.88 -17.88
C PHE A 73 -15.13 25.03 -18.87
N ILE A 74 -15.32 26.24 -18.35
CA ILE A 74 -15.23 27.48 -19.14
C ILE A 74 -14.14 28.38 -18.54
N LEU A 75 -12.87 28.08 -18.89
CA LEU A 75 -11.75 29.04 -18.96
C LEU A 75 -10.51 28.36 -19.57
N SER A 76 -9.67 29.15 -20.24
CA SER A 76 -8.35 28.76 -20.79
C SER A 76 -8.30 27.53 -21.72
N VAL A 77 -8.93 27.63 -22.89
CA VAL A 77 -8.37 27.02 -24.11
C VAL A 77 -7.58 28.10 -24.86
N PRO A 78 -6.25 28.01 -24.99
CA PRO A 78 -5.49 28.89 -25.87
C PRO A 78 -5.81 28.58 -27.33
N GLU A 79 -6.02 29.62 -28.13
CA GLU A 79 -6.16 29.46 -29.58
C GLU A 79 -4.82 29.03 -30.24
N CYS A 80 -4.90 28.55 -31.48
CA CYS A 80 -3.77 28.09 -32.32
C CYS A 80 -3.07 26.77 -31.90
N VAL A 81 -3.73 25.64 -32.15
CA VAL A 81 -3.06 24.35 -32.45
C VAL A 81 -3.57 23.80 -33.79
N PRO A 82 -2.71 23.39 -34.74
CA PRO A 82 -3.14 23.06 -36.11
C PRO A 82 -4.05 21.81 -36.19
N MET A 83 -5.09 21.92 -37.02
CA MET A 83 -6.32 21.13 -37.07
C MET A 83 -6.19 19.62 -37.43
N ARG A 84 -4.98 19.03 -37.40
CA ARG A 84 -4.74 17.61 -37.77
C ARG A 84 -4.27 16.70 -36.63
N LYS A 85 -4.16 17.19 -35.39
CA LYS A 85 -3.82 16.34 -34.22
C LYS A 85 -4.93 16.18 -33.16
N ALA A 86 -5.98 17.01 -33.16
CA ALA A 86 -7.06 16.95 -32.17
C ALA A 86 -7.86 15.62 -32.18
N ILE A 87 -8.05 15.03 -33.37
CA ILE A 87 -8.99 13.90 -33.62
C ILE A 87 -8.67 12.64 -32.81
N ARG A 88 -7.42 12.45 -32.32
CA ARG A 88 -7.06 11.29 -31.47
C ARG A 88 -7.23 11.50 -29.97
N ILE A 89 -7.53 12.71 -29.50
CA ILE A 89 -7.74 13.00 -28.06
C ILE A 89 -9.25 13.00 -27.73
N THR A 90 -10.10 13.53 -28.62
CA THR A 90 -11.56 13.53 -28.46
C THR A 90 -12.15 12.11 -28.34
N GLY A 91 -11.52 11.11 -28.97
CA GLY A 91 -11.99 9.73 -28.96
C GLY A 91 -11.95 9.04 -27.59
N LEU A 92 -11.12 9.50 -26.65
CA LEU A 92 -11.02 8.89 -25.31
C LEU A 92 -12.04 9.48 -24.32
N LEU A 93 -12.40 10.77 -24.48
CA LEU A 93 -13.42 11.41 -23.63
C LEU A 93 -14.83 10.90 -23.93
N LEU A 94 -15.17 10.63 -25.21
CA LEU A 94 -16.52 10.24 -25.60
C LEU A 94 -16.92 8.82 -25.15
N ALA A 95 -15.96 7.99 -24.74
CA ALA A 95 -16.21 6.67 -24.17
C ALA A 95 -16.72 6.72 -22.71
N LEU A 96 -16.55 7.84 -22.01
CA LEU A 96 -16.90 7.98 -20.59
C LEU A 96 -18.34 8.47 -20.33
N THR A 97 -19.09 8.86 -21.36
CA THR A 97 -20.39 9.55 -21.22
C THR A 97 -21.62 8.71 -21.55
N LEU A 98 -21.47 7.40 -21.82
CA LEU A 98 -22.59 6.51 -22.22
C LEU A 98 -22.78 5.26 -21.34
N SER A 99 -22.06 5.14 -20.23
CA SER A 99 -22.36 4.14 -19.19
C SER A 99 -23.58 4.58 -18.38
N GLY A 100 -24.78 4.28 -18.91
CA GLY A 100 -26.06 4.55 -18.26
C GLY A 100 -26.13 4.00 -16.83
N CYS A 101 -26.79 4.75 -15.94
CA CYS A 101 -26.94 4.35 -14.54
C CYS A 101 -28.08 3.36 -14.36
N ASP A 102 -27.91 2.11 -14.79
CA ASP A 102 -28.79 1.04 -14.33
C ASP A 102 -28.66 0.91 -12.80
N PHE A 103 -29.79 1.08 -12.11
CA PHE A 103 -29.91 0.93 -10.66
C PHE A 103 -30.14 -0.55 -10.31
N GLU A 104 -29.19 -1.40 -10.71
CA GLU A 104 -29.08 -2.78 -10.24
C GLU A 104 -29.09 -2.79 -8.70
N HIS A 105 -29.99 -3.57 -8.10
CA HIS A 105 -30.19 -3.56 -6.65
C HIS A 105 -28.99 -4.25 -5.97
N GLN A 106 -28.04 -3.46 -5.44
CA GLN A 106 -26.89 -4.01 -4.73
C GLN A 106 -27.35 -4.74 -3.47
N ALA A 107 -27.07 -6.04 -3.40
CA ALA A 107 -27.12 -6.77 -2.14
C ALA A 107 -26.11 -6.14 -1.15
N GLU A 108 -26.45 -6.14 0.14
CA GLU A 108 -25.49 -5.71 1.17
C GLU A 108 -24.31 -6.71 1.25
N PRO A 109 -23.07 -6.23 1.42
CA PRO A 109 -21.89 -7.10 1.41
C PRO A 109 -21.90 -8.03 2.63
N GLU A 110 -21.75 -9.34 2.39
CA GLU A 110 -21.75 -10.33 3.47
C GLU A 110 -20.31 -10.53 3.96
N MET A 111 -19.89 -9.61 4.84
CA MET A 111 -18.53 -9.57 5.38
C MET A 111 -18.23 -10.79 6.25
N VAL A 112 -17.16 -11.51 5.89
CA VAL A 112 -16.62 -12.65 6.65
C VAL A 112 -15.16 -12.38 6.99
N SER A 113 -14.77 -12.69 8.23
CA SER A 113 -13.38 -12.74 8.67
C SER A 113 -12.84 -14.16 8.58
N THR A 114 -11.62 -14.32 8.09
CA THR A 114 -10.87 -15.59 8.07
C THR A 114 -9.44 -15.34 8.53
N THR A 115 -9.05 -16.01 9.61
CA THR A 115 -7.69 -15.94 10.15
C THR A 115 -7.00 -17.28 9.94
N GLN A 116 -5.77 -17.27 9.44
CA GLN A 116 -4.93 -18.46 9.29
C GLN A 116 -3.51 -18.15 9.77
N SER A 117 -2.80 -19.14 10.30
CA SER A 117 -1.37 -19.02 10.58
C SER A 117 -0.68 -20.37 10.43
N ARG A 118 0.61 -20.36 10.12
CA ARG A 118 1.43 -21.57 9.99
C ARG A 118 2.60 -21.49 10.97
N PRO A 119 2.78 -22.44 11.91
CA PRO A 119 3.97 -22.50 12.75
C PRO A 119 5.26 -22.49 11.93
N ILE A 120 6.32 -21.90 12.46
CA ILE A 120 7.65 -22.00 11.86
C ILE A 120 8.19 -23.43 12.08
N GLY A 121 8.66 -24.08 11.01
CA GLY A 121 9.39 -25.33 11.04
C GLY A 121 10.84 -25.11 10.57
N ASP A 122 11.36 -26.06 9.80
CA ASP A 122 12.73 -26.05 9.29
C ASP A 122 12.90 -25.24 7.98
N GLU A 123 11.97 -24.33 7.66
CA GLU A 123 11.99 -23.55 6.41
C GLU A 123 13.24 -22.66 6.28
N ALA A 124 14.06 -22.94 5.25
CA ALA A 124 15.29 -22.21 4.93
C ALA A 124 15.06 -20.96 4.08
N SER A 125 13.94 -20.90 3.34
CA SER A 125 13.42 -19.70 2.68
C SER A 125 11.91 -19.80 2.49
N LEU A 126 11.25 -18.67 2.26
CA LEU A 126 9.83 -18.57 1.93
C LEU A 126 9.66 -17.79 0.62
N ASP A 127 9.03 -18.42 -0.37
CA ASP A 127 8.43 -17.74 -1.52
C ASP A 127 7.00 -17.32 -1.11
N ALA A 128 6.61 -16.07 -1.33
CA ALA A 128 5.27 -15.58 -1.03
C ALA A 128 4.66 -14.82 -2.21
N ASP A 129 3.63 -15.42 -2.82
CA ASP A 129 2.86 -14.88 -3.95
C ASP A 129 1.49 -14.36 -3.45
N ILE A 130 1.31 -13.04 -3.43
CA ILE A 130 0.07 -12.38 -2.99
C ILE A 130 -0.60 -11.76 -4.22
N SER A 131 -1.85 -12.13 -4.49
CA SER A 131 -2.67 -11.55 -5.57
C SER A 131 -4.02 -11.10 -5.02
N PHE A 132 -4.18 -9.79 -4.84
CA PHE A 132 -5.30 -9.17 -4.14
C PHE A 132 -6.02 -8.17 -5.05
N GLY A 133 -7.15 -8.61 -5.65
CA GLY A 133 -7.79 -7.88 -6.74
C GLY A 133 -8.36 -6.51 -6.36
N ILE A 134 -9.14 -6.44 -5.26
CA ILE A 134 -9.79 -5.19 -4.81
C ILE A 134 -9.78 -5.15 -3.28
N GLY A 135 -9.27 -4.07 -2.69
CA GLY A 135 -9.34 -3.78 -1.25
C GLY A 135 -8.10 -3.10 -0.67
N ASN A 136 -7.95 -3.22 0.66
CA ASN A 136 -6.78 -2.72 1.39
C ASN A 136 -5.82 -3.88 1.76
N LEU A 137 -4.57 -3.83 1.31
CA LEU A 137 -3.52 -4.79 1.61
C LEU A 137 -2.50 -4.19 2.60
N GLU A 138 -2.23 -4.89 3.69
CA GLU A 138 -1.24 -4.51 4.71
C GLU A 138 -0.29 -5.69 4.99
N ILE A 139 1.02 -5.51 4.74
CA ILE A 139 2.06 -6.53 4.94
C ILE A 139 3.04 -6.05 6.02
N SER A 140 3.42 -6.93 6.96
CA SER A 140 4.35 -6.59 8.06
C SER A 140 5.24 -7.76 8.52
N SER A 141 6.05 -7.54 9.56
CA SER A 141 6.95 -8.52 10.18
C SER A 141 6.53 -8.95 11.59
N ASP A 142 5.25 -8.77 11.95
CA ASP A 142 4.76 -8.87 13.33
C ASP A 142 4.42 -10.30 13.79
N SER A 143 5.06 -11.31 13.17
CA SER A 143 4.87 -12.73 13.47
C SER A 143 6.19 -13.46 13.75
N PRO A 144 6.92 -13.13 14.84
CA PRO A 144 8.23 -13.74 15.15
C PRO A 144 8.16 -15.21 15.61
N SER A 145 6.96 -15.73 15.92
CA SER A 145 6.70 -17.09 16.45
C SER A 145 6.06 -18.07 15.46
N VAL A 146 5.59 -17.59 14.31
CA VAL A 146 4.97 -18.37 13.23
C VAL A 146 5.62 -17.99 11.90
N LEU A 147 5.57 -18.84 10.87
CA LEU A 147 6.14 -18.54 9.56
C LEU A 147 5.40 -17.37 8.89
N TYR A 148 4.07 -17.40 8.97
CA TYR A 148 3.18 -16.29 8.62
C TYR A 148 1.88 -16.33 9.44
N SER A 149 1.23 -15.18 9.54
CA SER A 149 -0.13 -14.99 10.05
C SER A 149 -0.93 -14.13 9.08
N LEU A 150 -2.12 -14.58 8.72
CA LEU A 150 -3.05 -13.98 7.77
C LEU A 150 -4.36 -13.64 8.49
N ASP A 151 -4.83 -12.41 8.32
CA ASP A 151 -6.14 -11.91 8.75
C ASP A 151 -6.83 -11.29 7.51
N LEU A 152 -7.91 -11.92 7.05
CA LEU A 152 -8.64 -11.51 5.86
C LEU A 152 -10.09 -11.20 6.23
N GLU A 153 -10.52 -9.96 6.00
CA GLU A 153 -11.92 -9.55 5.95
C GLU A 153 -12.33 -9.41 4.47
N TYR A 154 -13.41 -10.05 4.04
CA TYR A 154 -13.87 -9.99 2.65
C TYR A 154 -15.39 -10.14 2.53
N ASP A 155 -15.95 -9.60 1.44
CA ASP A 155 -17.35 -9.82 1.07
C ASP A 155 -17.53 -11.19 0.39
N LYS A 156 -18.07 -12.17 1.12
CA LYS A 156 -18.23 -13.54 0.64
C LYS A 156 -19.23 -13.67 -0.52
N ALA A 157 -20.11 -12.67 -0.73
CA ALA A 157 -21.09 -12.69 -1.81
C ALA A 157 -20.44 -12.45 -3.19
N ASN A 158 -19.26 -11.82 -3.21
CA ASN A 158 -18.56 -11.41 -4.43
C ASN A 158 -17.14 -11.95 -4.58
N PHE A 159 -16.49 -12.42 -3.51
CA PHE A 159 -15.08 -12.87 -3.54
C PHE A 159 -14.88 -14.24 -2.91
N GLU A 160 -13.94 -15.02 -3.45
CA GLU A 160 -13.53 -16.33 -2.93
C GLU A 160 -12.01 -16.33 -2.65
N PRO A 161 -11.57 -16.61 -1.40
CA PRO A 161 -10.16 -16.64 -1.05
C PRO A 161 -9.53 -18.02 -1.29
N GLN A 162 -8.40 -18.05 -1.97
CA GLN A 162 -7.55 -19.23 -2.11
C GLN A 162 -6.27 -18.99 -1.32
N VAL A 163 -6.05 -19.78 -0.27
CA VAL A 163 -4.82 -19.74 0.54
C VAL A 163 -4.20 -21.12 0.52
N HIS A 164 -3.04 -21.23 -0.11
CA HIS A 164 -2.31 -22.49 -0.28
C HIS A 164 -0.90 -22.34 0.27
N TYR A 165 -0.41 -23.41 0.91
CA TYR A 165 0.98 -23.52 1.31
C TYR A 165 1.53 -24.89 0.94
N ASP A 166 2.68 -24.90 0.28
CA ASP A 166 3.42 -26.10 -0.09
C ASP A 166 4.84 -26.07 0.50
N ALA A 167 5.31 -27.24 0.95
CA ALA A 167 6.71 -27.44 1.33
C ALA A 167 7.45 -28.07 0.14
N VAL A 168 8.41 -27.32 -0.42
CA VAL A 168 9.18 -27.68 -1.63
C VAL A 168 10.56 -28.21 -1.23
N SER A 169 11.16 -29.02 -2.10
CA SER A 169 12.50 -29.60 -1.91
C SER A 169 13.56 -28.53 -1.58
N GLY A 170 14.45 -28.86 -0.64
CA GLY A 170 15.45 -27.92 -0.11
C GLY A 170 14.91 -26.98 0.97
N ASN A 171 13.90 -27.41 1.73
CA ASN A 171 13.27 -26.66 2.83
C ASN A 171 12.74 -25.28 2.42
N ARG A 172 12.23 -25.15 1.19
CA ARG A 172 11.61 -23.92 0.70
C ARG A 172 10.11 -23.97 0.95
N GLY A 173 9.60 -23.05 1.76
CA GLY A 173 8.17 -22.80 1.85
C GLY A 173 7.68 -22.05 0.62
N ARG A 174 6.46 -22.34 0.16
CA ARG A 174 5.74 -21.52 -0.81
C ARG A 174 4.36 -21.19 -0.27
N LEU A 175 4.05 -19.91 -0.12
CA LEU A 175 2.74 -19.38 0.24
C LEU A 175 2.11 -18.72 -0.99
N SER A 176 0.89 -19.11 -1.33
CA SER A 176 0.04 -18.42 -2.31
C SER A 176 -1.22 -17.89 -1.62
N VAL A 177 -1.47 -16.59 -1.72
CA VAL A 177 -2.66 -15.92 -1.18
C VAL A 177 -3.35 -15.17 -2.30
N LYS A 178 -4.54 -15.63 -2.69
CA LYS A 178 -5.34 -15.08 -3.78
C LYS A 178 -6.70 -14.63 -3.26
N LEU A 179 -7.14 -13.42 -3.62
CA LEU A 179 -8.54 -13.01 -3.52
C LEU A 179 -9.04 -12.59 -4.90
N GLU A 180 -9.86 -13.45 -5.51
CA GLU A 180 -10.50 -13.21 -6.80
C GLU A 180 -11.99 -12.91 -6.64
N SER A 181 -12.52 -12.13 -7.59
CA SER A 181 -13.95 -11.92 -7.75
C SER A 181 -14.60 -13.20 -8.28
N ALA A 182 -15.53 -13.78 -7.53
CA ALA A 182 -16.27 -14.99 -7.91
C ALA A 182 -17.33 -14.73 -9.02
N ARG A 183 -17.47 -13.49 -9.47
CA ARG A 183 -18.43 -13.01 -10.49
C ARG A 183 -17.82 -11.88 -11.32
N HIS A 184 -18.48 -11.52 -12.42
CA HIS A 184 -18.24 -10.24 -13.11
C HIS A 184 -18.68 -9.08 -12.20
N VAL A 185 -17.76 -8.60 -11.35
CA VAL A 185 -18.00 -7.49 -10.43
C VAL A 185 -17.97 -6.17 -11.21
N GLY A 186 -19.12 -5.52 -11.34
CA GLY A 186 -19.23 -4.20 -11.97
C GLY A 186 -18.53 -3.10 -11.18
N PHE A 187 -18.11 -2.03 -11.85
CA PHE A 187 -17.33 -0.89 -11.31
C PHE A 187 -18.05 -0.01 -10.25
N ARG A 188 -19.07 -0.53 -9.54
CA ARG A 188 -19.89 0.20 -8.56
C ARG A 188 -19.95 -0.42 -7.16
N THR A 189 -19.29 -1.55 -6.93
CA THR A 189 -19.11 -2.09 -5.56
C THR A 189 -18.42 -1.06 -4.67
N LYS A 190 -18.75 -1.01 -3.37
CA LYS A 190 -18.04 -0.13 -2.41
C LYS A 190 -16.58 -0.62 -2.28
N THR A 191 -15.65 0.04 -2.96
CA THR A 191 -14.28 -0.41 -3.28
C THR A 191 -13.30 -0.54 -2.10
N GLN A 192 -13.78 -0.60 -0.85
CA GLN A 192 -12.94 -0.60 0.36
C GLN A 192 -13.37 -1.60 1.44
N THR A 193 -14.30 -2.53 1.15
CA THR A 193 -14.76 -3.54 2.13
C THR A 193 -13.71 -4.60 2.45
N ASN A 194 -13.01 -5.12 1.45
CA ASN A 194 -12.02 -6.18 1.64
C ASN A 194 -10.74 -5.62 2.29
N ARG A 195 -10.18 -6.34 3.28
CA ARG A 195 -8.88 -6.06 3.90
C ARG A 195 -8.10 -7.36 4.08
N LEU A 196 -6.86 -7.40 3.58
CA LEU A 196 -5.90 -8.47 3.87
C LEU A 196 -4.73 -7.92 4.70
N ARG A 197 -4.50 -8.52 5.86
CA ARG A 197 -3.32 -8.35 6.70
C ARG A 197 -2.48 -9.62 6.65
N LEU A 198 -1.20 -9.48 6.33
CA LEU A 198 -0.26 -10.61 6.23
C LEU A 198 1.05 -10.26 6.93
N SER A 199 1.29 -10.87 8.09
CA SER A 199 2.51 -10.70 8.87
C SER A 199 3.44 -11.90 8.68
N PHE A 200 4.68 -11.65 8.29
CA PHE A 200 5.72 -12.67 8.09
C PHE A 200 6.67 -12.79 9.29
N ASN A 201 7.45 -13.86 9.30
CA ASN A 201 8.54 -14.07 10.23
C ASN A 201 9.78 -13.21 9.90
N ASP A 202 10.54 -12.79 10.93
CA ASP A 202 11.78 -12.01 10.79
C ASP A 202 13.07 -12.87 10.76
N LYS A 203 12.95 -14.21 10.84
CA LYS A 203 14.11 -15.14 10.84
C LYS A 203 14.30 -15.87 9.52
N VAL A 204 13.26 -16.03 8.72
CA VAL A 204 13.28 -16.77 7.45
C VAL A 204 13.52 -15.80 6.27
N PRO A 205 14.48 -16.07 5.37
CA PRO A 205 14.65 -15.33 4.12
C PRO A 205 13.38 -15.34 3.26
N LEU A 206 12.95 -14.17 2.79
CA LEU A 206 11.67 -13.97 2.11
C LEU A 206 11.86 -13.46 0.68
N GLU A 207 11.30 -14.16 -0.30
CA GLU A 207 11.03 -13.62 -1.64
C GLU A 207 9.54 -13.27 -1.73
N LEU A 208 9.23 -12.00 -1.99
CA LEU A 208 7.86 -11.47 -1.91
C LEU A 208 7.41 -10.91 -3.27
N ASN A 209 6.35 -11.49 -3.83
CA ASN A 209 5.70 -11.04 -5.05
C ASN A 209 4.27 -10.56 -4.69
N VAL A 210 3.90 -9.33 -5.04
CA VAL A 210 2.62 -8.70 -4.63
C VAL A 210 1.92 -8.05 -5.82
N ASN A 211 0.73 -8.52 -6.16
CA ASN A 211 -0.16 -7.93 -7.16
C ASN A 211 -1.39 -7.34 -6.46
N ALA A 212 -1.47 -6.01 -6.32
CA ALA A 212 -2.59 -5.29 -5.74
C ALA A 212 -3.38 -4.55 -6.83
N GLY A 213 -4.59 -5.03 -7.18
CA GLY A 213 -5.35 -4.50 -8.31
C GLY A 213 -5.88 -3.09 -8.09
N VAL A 214 -6.84 -2.93 -7.16
CA VAL A 214 -7.50 -1.64 -6.85
C VAL A 214 -7.58 -1.41 -5.34
N GLY A 215 -7.09 -0.27 -4.85
CA GLY A 215 -7.31 0.16 -3.46
C GLY A 215 -6.10 0.82 -2.80
N GLN A 216 -5.59 0.24 -1.71
CA GLN A 216 -4.39 0.71 -1.01
C GLN A 216 -3.48 -0.47 -0.66
N ALA A 217 -2.17 -0.34 -0.90
CA ALA A 217 -1.17 -1.32 -0.49
C ALA A 217 -0.16 -0.67 0.47
N ARG A 218 0.10 -1.32 1.62
CA ARG A 218 1.06 -0.87 2.64
C ARG A 218 2.01 -2.01 2.99
N LEU A 219 3.30 -1.84 2.72
CA LEU A 219 4.34 -2.83 2.99
C LEU A 219 5.32 -2.27 4.03
N SER A 220 5.26 -2.81 5.25
CA SER A 220 6.19 -2.51 6.34
C SER A 220 7.29 -3.57 6.37
N LEU A 221 8.39 -3.30 5.67
CA LEU A 221 9.47 -4.25 5.39
C LEU A 221 10.57 -4.27 6.45
N SER A 222 10.47 -3.43 7.48
CA SER A 222 11.32 -3.45 8.68
C SER A 222 11.43 -4.86 9.29
N ARG A 223 12.63 -5.24 9.75
CA ARG A 223 13.02 -6.57 10.28
C ARG A 223 12.95 -7.76 9.29
N LEU A 224 12.31 -7.65 8.12
CA LEU A 224 12.24 -8.78 7.17
C LEU A 224 13.61 -9.09 6.55
N LYS A 225 13.91 -10.38 6.37
CA LYS A 225 15.08 -10.86 5.63
C LYS A 225 14.79 -10.91 4.12
N LEU A 226 14.50 -9.75 3.55
CA LEU A 226 14.01 -9.63 2.18
C LEU A 226 15.10 -10.00 1.17
N LYS A 227 14.84 -11.01 0.33
CA LYS A 227 15.72 -11.46 -0.75
C LYS A 227 15.37 -10.88 -2.12
N ARG A 228 14.07 -10.79 -2.40
CA ARG A 228 13.52 -10.10 -3.59
C ARG A 228 12.17 -9.49 -3.21
N LEU A 229 11.88 -8.32 -3.77
CA LEU A 229 10.52 -7.78 -3.85
C LEU A 229 10.16 -7.56 -5.31
N ASP A 230 9.00 -8.05 -5.73
CA ASP A 230 8.30 -7.56 -6.91
C ASP A 230 6.90 -7.11 -6.47
N MET A 231 6.52 -5.87 -6.78
CA MET A 231 5.24 -5.30 -6.38
C MET A 231 4.59 -4.58 -7.56
N GLU A 232 3.40 -5.02 -7.95
CA GLU A 232 2.54 -4.34 -8.92
C GLU A 232 1.29 -3.79 -8.22
N SER A 233 1.00 -2.52 -8.46
CA SER A 233 -0.14 -1.80 -7.89
C SER A 233 -0.92 -1.12 -9.02
N GLY A 234 -2.12 -1.60 -9.34
CA GLY A 234 -2.90 -1.17 -10.51
C GLY A 234 -3.45 0.25 -10.37
N VAL A 235 -4.43 0.44 -9.49
CA VAL A 235 -5.09 1.73 -9.24
C VAL A 235 -5.20 2.01 -7.75
N GLY A 236 -4.55 3.07 -7.29
CA GLY A 236 -4.62 3.55 -5.91
C GLY A 236 -3.26 3.88 -5.30
N GLY A 237 -3.21 3.93 -3.97
CA GLY A 237 -2.03 4.34 -3.21
C GLY A 237 -1.15 3.16 -2.83
N ALA A 238 0.15 3.27 -3.07
CA ALA A 238 1.15 2.30 -2.65
C ALA A 238 2.13 2.96 -1.67
N LYS A 239 2.32 2.35 -0.50
CA LYS A 239 3.26 2.81 0.53
C LYS A 239 4.21 1.68 0.93
N ILE A 240 5.51 1.93 0.84
CA ILE A 240 6.58 1.03 1.31
C ILE A 240 7.36 1.74 2.41
N SER A 241 7.72 1.03 3.48
CA SER A 241 8.62 1.54 4.51
C SER A 241 9.60 0.49 5.01
N SER A 242 10.85 0.89 5.24
CA SER A 242 11.86 0.06 5.92
C SER A 242 12.77 0.96 6.75
N TYR A 243 12.70 0.83 8.09
CA TYR A 243 13.47 1.66 9.02
C TYR A 243 14.70 0.94 9.59
N ASP A 244 14.72 -0.39 9.51
CA ASP A 244 15.80 -1.26 9.99
C ASP A 244 16.61 -1.83 8.82
N PRO A 245 17.95 -1.84 8.85
CA PRO A 245 18.75 -2.33 7.72
C PRO A 245 18.59 -3.84 7.53
N ASN A 246 18.08 -4.26 6.37
CA ASN A 246 17.92 -5.65 5.95
C ASN A 246 19.19 -6.46 6.24
N PRO A 247 19.14 -7.50 7.09
CA PRO A 247 20.34 -8.22 7.52
C PRO A 247 20.87 -9.19 6.45
N VAL A 248 20.09 -9.47 5.40
CA VAL A 248 20.55 -10.20 4.21
C VAL A 248 20.74 -9.26 3.03
N GLU A 249 21.47 -9.73 2.02
CA GLU A 249 21.59 -9.11 0.71
C GLU A 249 20.30 -9.29 -0.09
N CYS A 250 19.67 -8.21 -0.54
CA CYS A 250 18.54 -8.25 -1.48
C CYS A 250 19.07 -8.16 -2.92
N ASP A 251 18.57 -9.01 -3.80
CA ASP A 251 19.04 -9.06 -5.18
C ASP A 251 18.32 -8.03 -6.06
N ARG A 252 16.99 -7.93 -5.95
CA ARG A 252 16.18 -6.95 -6.71
C ARG A 252 14.95 -6.47 -5.95
N VAL A 253 14.64 -5.19 -6.11
CA VAL A 253 13.37 -4.55 -5.74
C VAL A 253 12.72 -4.00 -7.01
N ARG A 254 11.62 -4.61 -7.47
CA ARG A 254 10.77 -4.05 -8.55
C ARG A 254 9.48 -3.50 -7.97
N ILE A 255 9.10 -2.31 -8.42
CA ILE A 255 7.85 -1.63 -8.02
C ILE A 255 7.19 -1.04 -9.27
N ARG A 256 6.01 -1.53 -9.64
CA ARG A 256 5.12 -0.92 -10.63
C ARG A 256 3.92 -0.27 -9.95
N ASN A 257 3.61 0.98 -10.30
CA ASN A 257 2.36 1.65 -9.91
C ASN A 257 1.67 2.23 -11.15
N GLY A 258 0.46 1.74 -11.47
CA GLY A 258 -0.28 2.11 -12.67
C GLY A 258 -0.86 3.51 -12.58
N VAL A 259 -1.80 3.74 -11.66
CA VAL A 259 -2.45 5.04 -11.45
C VAL A 259 -2.58 5.34 -9.96
N GLY A 260 -1.89 6.37 -9.46
CA GLY A 260 -2.02 6.83 -8.09
C GLY A 260 -0.77 7.44 -7.48
N GLY A 261 -0.69 7.42 -6.15
CA GLY A 261 0.46 7.95 -5.41
C GLY A 261 1.36 6.83 -4.89
N MET A 262 2.65 6.92 -5.18
CA MET A 262 3.69 6.07 -4.60
C MET A 262 4.47 6.83 -3.52
N GLU A 263 4.61 6.22 -2.34
CA GLU A 263 5.50 6.70 -1.28
C GLU A 263 6.39 5.56 -0.80
N ALA A 264 7.71 5.69 -0.92
CA ALA A 264 8.68 4.72 -0.44
C ALA A 264 9.66 5.38 0.53
N VAL A 265 9.74 4.88 1.76
CA VAL A 265 10.56 5.46 2.85
C VAL A 265 11.63 4.49 3.32
N GLY A 266 12.87 4.98 3.40
CA GLY A 266 14.00 4.21 3.90
C GLY A 266 14.49 3.12 2.94
N LEU A 267 14.38 3.31 1.62
CA LEU A 267 14.78 2.33 0.61
C LEU A 267 16.25 1.90 0.75
N GLY A 268 17.14 2.77 1.24
CA GLY A 268 18.55 2.46 1.50
C GLY A 268 18.76 1.35 2.55
N ASN A 269 17.78 1.11 3.42
CA ASN A 269 17.81 -0.01 4.37
C ASN A 269 17.57 -1.37 3.71
N LEU A 270 16.96 -1.44 2.53
CA LEU A 270 16.58 -2.72 1.90
C LEU A 270 17.78 -3.55 1.39
N ASN A 271 18.98 -2.97 1.34
CA ASN A 271 20.23 -3.64 0.95
C ASN A 271 20.16 -4.31 -0.44
N PHE A 272 19.60 -3.60 -1.43
CA PHE A 272 19.41 -4.11 -2.80
C PHE A 272 20.65 -3.90 -3.70
N ARG A 273 20.84 -4.79 -4.69
CA ARG A 273 21.73 -4.53 -5.85
C ARG A 273 21.05 -3.74 -6.96
N GLU A 274 19.80 -4.09 -7.27
CA GLU A 274 18.99 -3.42 -8.28
C GLU A 274 17.65 -2.95 -7.70
N LEU A 275 17.28 -1.70 -7.95
CA LEU A 275 15.92 -1.19 -7.76
C LEU A 275 15.36 -0.63 -9.06
N GLU A 276 14.14 -1.02 -9.41
CA GLU A 276 13.43 -0.61 -10.62
C GLU A 276 12.02 -0.13 -10.26
N PHE A 277 11.76 1.16 -10.49
CA PHE A 277 10.45 1.79 -10.30
C PHE A 277 9.83 2.18 -11.65
N GLU A 278 8.59 1.75 -11.88
CA GLU A 278 7.78 2.05 -13.06
C GLU A 278 6.45 2.70 -12.64
N GLY A 279 6.29 4.00 -12.85
CA GLY A 279 5.07 4.75 -12.59
C GLY A 279 4.29 5.06 -13.88
N GLY A 280 3.00 4.76 -13.94
CA GLY A 280 2.14 5.12 -15.07
C GLY A 280 1.68 6.57 -15.00
N VAL A 281 0.70 6.86 -14.12
CA VAL A 281 0.10 8.19 -13.93
C VAL A 281 0.00 8.53 -12.44
N GLY A 282 0.85 9.44 -11.97
CA GLY A 282 0.78 10.02 -10.64
C GLY A 282 2.14 10.35 -10.02
N GLY A 283 2.14 10.78 -8.76
CA GLY A 283 3.34 11.24 -8.06
C GLY A 283 4.10 10.11 -7.36
N ALA A 284 5.44 10.21 -7.32
CA ALA A 284 6.30 9.27 -6.61
C ALA A 284 7.30 9.99 -5.70
N ASP A 285 7.14 9.85 -4.38
CA ASP A 285 8.14 10.23 -3.38
C ASP A 285 8.98 9.00 -3.01
N LEU A 286 10.26 9.01 -3.40
CA LEU A 286 11.19 7.89 -3.25
C LEU A 286 12.38 8.28 -2.37
N ASP A 287 12.37 7.83 -1.13
CA ASP A 287 13.38 8.17 -0.12
C ASP A 287 14.38 7.03 0.07
N PHE A 288 15.62 7.30 -0.33
CA PHE A 288 16.76 6.38 -0.30
C PHE A 288 17.66 6.59 0.93
N THR A 289 17.19 7.28 1.97
CA THR A 289 17.84 7.21 3.30
C THR A 289 17.86 5.78 3.85
N GLY A 290 18.73 5.53 4.82
CA GLY A 290 18.96 4.22 5.42
C GLY A 290 20.45 3.90 5.51
N GLN A 291 20.77 2.75 6.09
CA GLN A 291 22.16 2.31 6.26
C GLN A 291 22.59 1.45 5.05
N TRP A 292 23.14 2.12 4.05
CA TRP A 292 23.68 1.49 2.84
C TRP A 292 24.87 0.58 3.14
N LYS A 293 24.91 -0.58 2.48
CA LYS A 293 25.93 -1.63 2.70
C LYS A 293 26.71 -2.05 1.45
N GLN A 294 26.21 -1.72 0.26
CA GLN A 294 26.80 -2.08 -1.04
C GLN A 294 26.41 -1.05 -2.11
N ASP A 295 27.18 -1.00 -3.20
CA ASP A 295 26.85 -0.24 -4.41
C ASP A 295 25.57 -0.80 -5.07
N ALA A 296 24.80 0.06 -5.76
CA ALA A 296 23.56 -0.36 -6.40
C ALA A 296 23.24 0.38 -7.70
N GLN A 297 22.37 -0.23 -8.51
CA GLN A 297 21.69 0.41 -9.64
C GLN A 297 20.24 0.77 -9.28
N VAL A 298 19.83 1.98 -9.63
CA VAL A 298 18.46 2.48 -9.51
C VAL A 298 17.95 2.87 -10.89
N ARG A 299 16.76 2.40 -11.28
CA ARG A 299 16.09 2.75 -12.53
C ARG A 299 14.72 3.33 -12.20
N ILE A 300 14.46 4.56 -12.67
CA ILE A 300 13.21 5.29 -12.44
C ILE A 300 12.61 5.62 -13.80
N GLN A 301 11.45 5.03 -14.09
CA GLN A 301 10.66 5.28 -15.29
C GLN A 301 9.28 5.80 -14.87
N VAL A 302 8.87 6.99 -15.33
CA VAL A 302 7.52 7.53 -15.05
C VAL A 302 6.87 8.13 -16.29
N GLY A 303 5.66 7.68 -16.61
CA GLY A 303 4.86 8.17 -17.74
C GLY A 303 4.39 9.62 -17.55
N VAL A 304 3.54 9.87 -16.55
CA VAL A 304 3.00 11.20 -16.24
C VAL A 304 2.99 11.42 -14.73
N GLY A 305 3.66 12.47 -14.26
CA GLY A 305 3.65 12.89 -12.85
C GLY A 305 5.02 13.31 -12.31
N GLY A 306 5.01 13.88 -11.10
CA GLY A 306 6.22 14.38 -10.44
C GLY A 306 6.95 13.29 -9.66
N VAL A 307 8.28 13.24 -9.80
CA VAL A 307 9.15 12.33 -9.04
C VAL A 307 10.05 13.13 -8.11
N SER A 308 10.10 12.70 -6.85
CA SER A 308 10.69 13.43 -5.75
C SER A 308 11.58 12.47 -4.96
N VAL A 309 12.89 12.51 -5.24
CA VAL A 309 13.89 11.64 -4.62
C VAL A 309 14.47 12.31 -3.37
N ARG A 310 14.71 11.54 -2.31
CA ARG A 310 15.63 11.91 -1.22
C ARG A 310 16.88 11.02 -1.25
N MET A 311 18.07 11.62 -1.17
CA MET A 311 19.36 10.91 -1.14
C MET A 311 20.25 11.42 0.01
N PRO A 312 20.86 10.55 0.83
CA PRO A 312 21.80 10.98 1.85
C PRO A 312 23.14 11.41 1.24
N ARG A 313 23.76 12.44 1.81
CA ARG A 313 24.98 13.10 1.28
C ARG A 313 26.28 12.30 1.35
N ASP A 314 26.30 11.13 2.00
CA ASP A 314 27.50 10.29 2.13
C ASP A 314 27.71 9.31 0.95
N LEU A 315 26.67 9.10 0.13
CA LEU A 315 26.72 8.31 -1.09
C LEU A 315 27.36 9.06 -2.25
N GLY A 316 28.08 8.34 -3.11
CA GLY A 316 28.46 8.81 -4.43
C GLY A 316 27.35 8.52 -5.42
N VAL A 317 26.60 9.53 -5.86
CA VAL A 317 25.47 9.36 -6.79
C VAL A 317 25.89 9.78 -8.20
N GLU A 318 25.69 8.89 -9.17
CA GLU A 318 25.75 9.18 -10.60
C GLU A 318 24.35 9.14 -11.19
N VAL A 319 23.99 10.12 -12.01
CA VAL A 319 22.70 10.19 -12.70
C VAL A 319 22.93 10.26 -14.22
N ASP A 320 22.42 9.24 -14.90
CA ASP A 320 22.22 9.15 -16.34
C ASP A 320 20.78 9.56 -16.66
N ALA A 321 20.62 10.72 -17.31
CA ALA A 321 19.34 11.33 -17.61
C ALA A 321 19.25 11.69 -19.10
N GLU A 322 18.14 11.28 -19.74
CA GLU A 322 17.97 11.41 -21.19
C GLU A 322 18.00 12.86 -21.68
N LYS A 323 18.50 13.09 -22.90
CA LYS A 323 18.72 14.46 -23.42
C LYS A 323 17.46 15.32 -23.52
N ASN A 324 16.27 14.72 -23.57
CA ASN A 324 14.98 15.42 -23.65
C ASN A 324 14.51 15.98 -22.28
N PHE A 325 15.14 15.55 -21.19
CA PHE A 325 14.91 15.96 -19.79
C PHE A 325 15.53 17.33 -19.46
N LEU A 326 16.42 17.83 -20.32
CA LEU A 326 17.47 18.80 -19.96
C LEU A 326 17.08 20.28 -20.05
N SER A 327 15.81 20.62 -20.34
CA SER A 327 15.39 22.01 -20.54
C SER A 327 14.98 22.76 -19.26
N GLY A 328 14.92 22.09 -18.09
CA GLY A 328 14.53 22.75 -16.83
C GLY A 328 15.03 22.13 -15.52
N ILE A 329 15.63 20.94 -15.55
CA ILE A 329 15.98 20.20 -14.33
C ILE A 329 17.35 20.62 -13.80
N HIS A 330 17.32 21.38 -12.71
CA HIS A 330 18.49 21.72 -11.90
C HIS A 330 18.70 20.59 -10.88
N LEU A 331 19.86 19.95 -10.93
CA LEU A 331 20.29 18.95 -9.96
C LEU A 331 21.31 19.60 -9.02
N ASP A 332 20.83 20.26 -7.97
CA ASP A 332 21.68 20.94 -6.99
C ASP A 332 22.66 19.96 -6.33
N GLY A 333 23.92 20.36 -6.13
CA GLY A 333 24.97 19.49 -5.58
C GLY A 333 25.49 18.40 -6.54
N PHE A 334 25.17 18.48 -7.83
CA PHE A 334 25.76 17.63 -8.88
C PHE A 334 26.67 18.42 -9.82
N VAL A 335 27.85 17.87 -10.08
CA VAL A 335 28.78 18.32 -11.12
C VAL A 335 28.54 17.51 -12.40
N LYS A 336 28.20 18.19 -13.49
CA LYS A 336 28.06 17.54 -14.80
C LYS A 336 29.44 17.18 -15.37
N ARG A 337 29.66 15.91 -15.70
CA ARG A 337 30.85 15.42 -16.42
C ARG A 337 30.39 14.66 -17.65
N ASN A 338 30.77 15.13 -18.85
CA ASN A 338 30.26 14.61 -20.13
C ASN A 338 28.71 14.63 -20.20
N SER A 339 28.06 13.48 -20.43
CA SER A 339 26.60 13.34 -20.43
C SER A 339 25.98 13.10 -19.05
N HIS A 340 26.79 12.79 -18.03
CA HIS A 340 26.34 12.29 -16.73
C HIS A 340 26.49 13.38 -15.64
N TYR A 341 25.74 13.22 -14.55
CA TYR A 341 25.77 14.11 -13.39
C TYR A 341 26.30 13.34 -12.19
N TYR A 342 27.34 13.84 -11.52
CA TYR A 342 27.99 13.18 -10.39
C TYR A 342 27.90 14.05 -9.14
N SER A 343 27.60 13.46 -7.98
CA SER A 343 27.71 14.16 -6.70
C SER A 343 29.15 14.57 -6.42
N GLU A 344 29.35 15.66 -5.67
CA GLU A 344 30.67 16.26 -5.40
C GLU A 344 31.67 15.27 -4.74
N ASN A 345 31.15 14.31 -3.98
CA ASN A 345 31.89 13.25 -3.29
C ASN A 345 32.06 11.94 -4.10
N TYR A 346 31.54 11.82 -5.32
CA TYR A 346 31.40 10.53 -6.02
C TYR A 346 32.72 9.72 -6.10
N ASP A 347 33.84 10.39 -6.39
CA ASP A 347 35.13 9.71 -6.54
C ASP A 347 35.65 9.15 -5.21
N THR A 348 35.34 9.79 -4.07
CA THR A 348 35.82 9.45 -2.73
C THR A 348 34.81 8.67 -1.88
N ALA A 349 33.56 8.56 -2.31
CA ALA A 349 32.50 7.85 -1.60
C ALA A 349 32.79 6.35 -1.45
N LYS A 350 32.41 5.79 -0.29
CA LYS A 350 32.56 4.36 0.03
C LYS A 350 31.51 3.46 -0.63
N VAL A 351 30.34 4.03 -0.90
CA VAL A 351 29.23 3.37 -1.58
C VAL A 351 28.79 4.29 -2.72
N ARG A 352 28.57 3.70 -3.90
CA ARG A 352 28.14 4.41 -5.11
C ARG A 352 26.80 3.89 -5.62
N VAL A 353 25.95 4.81 -6.06
CA VAL A 353 24.64 4.53 -6.64
C VAL A 353 24.59 5.06 -8.06
N PHE A 354 24.43 4.17 -9.03
CA PHE A 354 24.16 4.54 -10.42
C PHE A 354 22.65 4.64 -10.62
N MET A 355 22.15 5.81 -10.99
CA MET A 355 20.74 6.08 -11.25
C MET A 355 20.50 6.37 -12.74
N ARG A 356 19.57 5.65 -13.37
CA ARG A 356 19.00 6.05 -14.67
C ARG A 356 17.57 6.58 -14.48
N VAL A 357 17.28 7.73 -15.10
CA VAL A 357 15.98 8.40 -14.98
C VAL A 357 15.39 8.71 -16.37
N THR A 358 14.18 8.22 -16.59
CA THR A 358 13.35 8.48 -17.77
C THR A 358 11.97 8.96 -17.32
N THR A 359 11.57 10.18 -17.68
CA THR A 359 10.23 10.71 -17.37
C THR A 359 9.55 11.26 -18.62
N GLY A 360 8.29 10.92 -18.84
CA GLY A 360 7.49 11.44 -19.96
C GLY A 360 7.03 12.88 -19.74
N VAL A 361 6.00 13.08 -18.91
CA VAL A 361 5.44 14.41 -18.61
C VAL A 361 5.43 14.64 -17.10
N GLY A 362 6.39 15.41 -16.61
CA GLY A 362 6.50 15.74 -15.20
C GLY A 362 7.81 16.44 -14.87
N GLY A 363 8.05 16.66 -13.58
CA GLY A 363 9.34 17.12 -13.06
C GLY A 363 9.98 16.03 -12.22
N PHE A 364 11.30 15.90 -12.30
CA PHE A 364 12.11 15.07 -11.41
C PHE A 364 13.03 15.97 -10.58
N ARG A 365 13.18 15.66 -9.29
CA ARG A 365 14.12 16.33 -8.38
C ARG A 365 14.82 15.34 -7.46
N ILE A 366 16.07 15.63 -7.11
CA ILE A 366 16.79 14.98 -6.01
C ILE A 366 16.96 16.01 -4.90
N ASN A 367 16.58 15.66 -3.68
CA ASN A 367 16.80 16.46 -2.48
C ASN A 367 17.85 15.76 -1.63
N TRP A 368 18.92 16.47 -1.30
CA TRP A 368 19.96 15.97 -0.42
C TRP A 368 19.56 16.10 1.05
N VAL A 369 19.87 15.06 1.84
CA VAL A 369 19.64 14.99 3.30
C VAL A 369 20.88 14.53 4.06
#